data_AF-A0AAU1RNK8-F1
#
_entry.id   AF-A0AAU1RNK8-F1
#
_cell.length_a   1.000
_cell.length_b   1.000
_cell.length_c   1.000
_cell.angle_alpha   90.00
_cell.angle_beta   90.00
_cell.angle_gamma   90.00
#
_symmetry.space_group_name_H-M   'P 1'
#
loop_
_entity.id
_entity.type
_entity.pdbx_description
1 polymer ?
#
loop_
_entity_poly.entity_id
_entity_poly.type
_entity_poly.pdbx_seq_one_letter_code
_entity_poly.pdbx_strand_id
1 'polypeptide(L)'
;MAWVAAGEGYEIALVEGRVAARPTTGRSAGRQLKTLPKALKDHPEVDRLRRLAEWLDRHAAACVAQVDTWMVSSLPVPTALLARVWPDEAWQSALRDLAVVGDDPDEVGFLRDATESGELKVVNLDGETVRLSPRTVTLPHPVLLPDLEDVRDFAAELGIVQRVEQIHRATWRKPAGLAPTATEVRDYAGGVFPTRFSLAARATGLGYRVSGGYATCKVRDTGRGTEAAVWIGEPYYDDETTTGALTWHGEDGRAVPLTEVGPVAWSEGMRMAAALYAGRKIEEGGDA
;
A
#
# COMPACT_ATOMS: atom_id res chain seq x y z
N MET A 1 25.75 -5.08 6.42
CA MET A 1 26.15 -6.22 5.57
C MET A 1 27.68 -6.35 5.57
N ALA A 2 28.20 -7.57 5.62
CA ALA A 2 29.64 -7.82 5.63
C ALA A 2 30.24 -7.88 4.21
N TRP A 3 31.51 -7.51 4.08
CA TRP A 3 32.29 -7.66 2.85
C TRP A 3 32.80 -9.10 2.73
N VAL A 4 32.65 -9.71 1.57
CA VAL A 4 33.06 -11.09 1.28
C VAL A 4 34.14 -11.11 0.19
N ALA A 5 35.13 -11.99 0.32
CA ALA A 5 36.19 -12.13 -0.67
C ALA A 5 35.63 -12.66 -2.00
N ALA A 6 35.97 -12.02 -3.11
CA ALA A 6 35.52 -12.38 -4.46
C ALA A 6 36.67 -12.77 -5.41
N GLY A 7 37.84 -13.08 -4.85
CA GLY A 7 39.05 -13.37 -5.61
C GLY A 7 39.73 -12.11 -6.17
N GLU A 8 40.89 -12.30 -6.80
CA GLU A 8 41.64 -11.26 -7.54
C GLU A 8 41.95 -9.97 -6.78
N GLY A 9 42.06 -10.05 -5.45
CA GLY A 9 42.33 -8.88 -4.62
C GLY A 9 41.12 -7.95 -4.44
N TYR A 10 39.90 -8.48 -4.55
CA TYR A 10 38.66 -7.75 -4.29
C TYR A 10 37.80 -8.40 -3.21
N GLU A 11 37.08 -7.54 -2.50
CA GLU A 11 35.91 -7.89 -1.72
C GLU A 11 34.66 -7.27 -2.34
N ILE A 12 33.54 -7.95 -2.20
CA ILE A 12 32.22 -7.47 -2.62
C ILE A 12 31.24 -7.46 -1.45
N ALA A 13 30.23 -6.61 -1.54
CA ALA A 13 29.13 -6.56 -0.57
C ALA A 13 27.87 -6.05 -1.27
N LEU A 14 26.71 -6.27 -0.65
CA LEU A 14 25.52 -5.52 -0.99
C LEU A 14 25.55 -4.19 -0.24
N VAL A 15 25.55 -3.08 -0.99
CA VAL A 15 25.49 -1.72 -0.48
C VAL A 15 24.33 -1.03 -1.20
N GLU A 16 23.35 -0.54 -0.45
CA GLU A 16 22.18 0.16 -0.99
C GLU A 16 21.49 -0.63 -2.12
N GLY A 17 21.28 -1.95 -1.91
CA GLY A 17 20.63 -2.84 -2.87
C GLY A 17 21.47 -3.19 -4.10
N ARG A 18 22.74 -2.79 -4.17
CA ARG A 18 23.62 -3.06 -5.31
C ARG A 18 24.90 -3.76 -4.88
N VAL A 19 25.43 -4.60 -5.78
CA VAL A 19 26.73 -5.23 -5.56
C VAL A 19 27.83 -4.20 -5.75
N ALA A 20 28.50 -3.85 -4.65
CA ALA A 20 29.66 -2.99 -4.63
C ALA A 20 30.93 -3.84 -4.51
N ALA A 21 32.05 -3.31 -5.02
CA ALA A 21 33.37 -3.91 -4.86
C ALA A 21 34.34 -2.91 -4.24
N ARG A 22 35.32 -3.43 -3.51
CA ARG A 22 36.49 -2.68 -3.04
C ARG A 22 37.75 -3.54 -3.18
N PRO A 23 38.90 -2.96 -3.55
CA PRO A 23 40.15 -3.71 -3.58
C PRO A 23 40.64 -3.98 -2.15
N THR A 24 41.34 -5.10 -1.95
CA THR A 24 41.93 -5.50 -0.67
C THR A 24 43.40 -5.10 -0.55
N THR A 25 44.03 -4.73 -1.67
CA THR A 25 45.45 -4.37 -1.73
C THR A 25 45.66 -3.04 -2.46
N GLY A 26 46.85 -2.46 -2.28
CA GLY A 26 47.25 -1.20 -2.94
C GLY A 26 46.69 0.06 -2.27
N ARG A 27 46.95 1.22 -2.91
CA ARG A 27 46.68 2.55 -2.33
C ARG A 27 45.19 2.86 -2.13
N SER A 28 44.32 2.16 -2.86
CA SER A 28 42.86 2.30 -2.77
C SER A 28 42.20 1.19 -1.94
N ALA A 29 42.99 0.37 -1.23
CA ALA A 29 42.47 -0.73 -0.41
C ALA A 29 41.36 -0.24 0.53
N GLY A 30 40.26 -0.99 0.60
CA GLY A 30 39.10 -0.67 1.43
C GLY A 30 38.15 0.39 0.86
N ARG A 31 38.54 1.14 -0.19
CA ARG A 31 37.67 2.16 -0.79
C ARG A 31 36.69 1.53 -1.78
N GLN A 32 35.39 1.78 -1.58
CA GLN A 32 34.35 1.35 -2.49
C GLN A 32 34.55 1.95 -3.90
N LEU A 33 34.45 1.09 -4.90
CA LEU A 33 34.51 1.45 -6.31
C LEU A 33 33.15 1.93 -6.80
N LYS A 34 33.15 2.86 -7.77
CA LYS A 34 31.93 3.36 -8.41
C LYS A 34 31.28 2.31 -9.33
N THR A 35 32.08 1.44 -9.91
CA THR A 35 31.64 0.43 -10.87
C THR A 35 32.24 -0.92 -10.51
N LEU A 36 31.48 -1.98 -10.79
CA LEU A 36 31.94 -3.34 -10.61
C LEU A 36 33.03 -3.66 -11.67
N PRO A 37 34.24 -4.09 -11.26
CA PRO A 37 35.27 -4.54 -12.19
C PRO A 37 34.76 -5.62 -13.14
N LYS A 38 35.23 -5.61 -14.39
CA LYS A 38 34.78 -6.56 -15.42
C LYS A 38 35.04 -8.02 -15.02
N ALA A 39 36.17 -8.30 -14.37
CA ALA A 39 36.54 -9.63 -13.93
C ALA A 39 35.59 -10.22 -12.86
N LEU A 40 34.87 -9.36 -12.12
CA LEU A 40 33.91 -9.81 -11.10
C LEU A 40 32.49 -10.01 -11.65
N LYS A 41 32.19 -9.57 -12.89
CA LYS A 41 30.80 -9.52 -13.38
C LYS A 41 30.12 -10.89 -13.42
N ASP A 42 30.88 -11.91 -13.75
CA ASP A 42 30.43 -13.31 -13.89
C ASP A 42 30.87 -14.17 -12.69
N HIS A 43 31.33 -13.52 -11.60
CA HIS A 43 31.76 -14.23 -10.41
C HIS A 43 30.54 -14.79 -9.65
N PRO A 44 30.53 -16.07 -9.23
CA PRO A 44 29.37 -16.69 -8.59
C PRO A 44 28.83 -15.94 -7.36
N GLU A 45 29.71 -15.33 -6.56
CA GLU A 45 29.30 -14.54 -5.39
C GLU A 45 28.61 -13.22 -5.77
N VAL A 46 28.95 -12.63 -6.92
CA VAL A 46 28.23 -11.45 -7.43
C VAL A 46 26.81 -11.84 -7.80
N ASP A 47 26.62 -12.98 -8.46
CA ASP A 47 25.28 -13.46 -8.81
C ASP A 47 24.45 -13.87 -7.59
N ARG A 48 25.09 -14.42 -6.55
CA ARG A 48 24.42 -14.66 -5.25
C ARG A 48 23.94 -13.36 -4.62
N LEU A 49 24.77 -12.32 -4.58
CA LEU A 49 24.38 -11.02 -4.02
C LEU A 49 23.30 -10.33 -4.85
N ARG A 50 23.32 -10.45 -6.20
CA ARG A 50 22.25 -9.93 -7.07
C ARG A 50 20.91 -10.60 -6.76
N ARG A 51 20.87 -11.93 -6.70
CA ARG A 51 19.64 -12.67 -6.35
C ARG A 51 19.15 -12.34 -4.94
N LEU A 52 20.07 -12.12 -4.00
CA LEU A 52 19.71 -11.67 -2.66
C LEU A 52 19.07 -10.26 -2.70
N ALA A 53 19.63 -9.33 -3.47
CA ALA A 53 19.05 -8.00 -3.66
C ALA A 53 17.63 -8.07 -4.22
N GLU A 54 17.42 -8.84 -5.29
CA GLU A 54 16.10 -9.06 -5.89
C GLU A 54 15.11 -9.70 -4.92
N TRP A 55 15.58 -10.60 -4.05
CA TRP A 55 14.75 -11.18 -3.01
C TRP A 55 14.38 -10.15 -1.93
N LEU A 56 15.33 -9.33 -1.48
CA LEU A 56 15.09 -8.27 -0.50
C LEU A 56 14.10 -7.23 -1.02
N ASP A 57 14.20 -6.85 -2.29
CA ASP A 57 13.25 -5.90 -2.92
C ASP A 57 11.82 -6.49 -2.96
N ARG A 58 11.69 -7.77 -3.34
CA ARG A 58 10.39 -8.46 -3.33
C ARG A 58 9.84 -8.62 -1.91
N HIS A 59 10.70 -8.90 -0.93
CA HIS A 59 10.32 -9.01 0.47
C HIS A 59 9.79 -7.66 1.00
N ALA A 60 10.52 -6.57 0.76
CA ALA A 60 10.08 -5.23 1.13
C ALA A 60 8.74 -4.85 0.48
N ALA A 61 8.56 -5.15 -0.80
CA ALA A 61 7.28 -4.93 -1.48
C ALA A 61 6.15 -5.77 -0.86
N ALA A 62 6.41 -7.03 -0.50
CA ALA A 62 5.43 -7.89 0.14
C ALA A 62 5.04 -7.41 1.55
N CYS A 63 6.00 -6.92 2.33
CA CYS A 63 5.74 -6.32 3.65
C CYS A 63 4.81 -5.10 3.51
N VAL A 64 5.10 -4.18 2.59
CA VAL A 64 4.25 -3.00 2.34
C VAL A 64 2.85 -3.42 1.92
N ALA A 65 2.71 -4.37 0.99
CA ALA A 65 1.40 -4.86 0.55
C ALA A 65 0.60 -5.52 1.69
N GLN A 66 1.27 -6.23 2.60
CA GLN A 66 0.61 -6.86 3.74
C GLN A 66 0.14 -5.84 4.77
N VAL A 67 0.93 -4.79 5.02
CA VAL A 67 0.55 -3.69 5.92
C VAL A 67 -0.57 -2.84 5.31
N ASP A 68 -0.53 -2.58 4.00
CA ASP A 68 -1.63 -1.93 3.27
C ASP A 68 -2.93 -2.74 3.39
N THR A 69 -2.86 -4.06 3.31
CA THR A 69 -4.03 -4.95 3.53
C THR A 69 -4.61 -4.80 4.94
N TRP A 70 -3.75 -4.71 5.97
CA TRP A 70 -4.20 -4.46 7.34
C TRP A 70 -4.86 -3.09 7.47
N MET A 71 -4.27 -2.07 6.86
CA MET A 71 -4.77 -0.69 6.88
C MET A 71 -6.11 -0.53 6.16
N VAL A 72 -6.18 -0.99 4.91
CA VAL A 72 -7.37 -0.86 4.04
C VAL A 72 -8.59 -1.50 4.66
N SER A 73 -8.44 -2.60 5.40
CA SER A 73 -9.56 -3.27 6.08
C SER A 73 -9.60 -3.02 7.59
N SER A 74 -8.77 -2.10 8.10
CA SER A 74 -8.63 -1.77 9.53
C SER A 74 -8.62 -3.02 10.43
N LEU A 75 -7.88 -4.05 9.99
CA LEU A 75 -7.90 -5.35 10.64
C LEU A 75 -7.22 -5.25 12.00
N PRO A 76 -7.76 -5.88 13.06
CA PRO A 76 -7.03 -6.04 14.31
C PRO A 76 -5.75 -6.83 14.06
N VAL A 77 -4.61 -6.22 14.39
CA VAL A 77 -3.28 -6.82 14.29
C VAL A 77 -2.78 -7.14 15.70
N PRO A 78 -2.44 -8.41 16.00
CA PRO A 78 -1.85 -8.76 17.29
C PRO A 78 -0.55 -8.00 17.54
N THR A 79 -0.40 -7.39 18.71
CA THR A 79 0.82 -6.65 19.08
C THR A 79 2.04 -7.58 19.16
N ALA A 80 1.83 -8.84 19.55
CA ALA A 80 2.84 -9.89 19.50
C ALA A 80 3.32 -10.21 18.06
N LEU A 81 2.46 -10.05 17.04
CA LEU A 81 2.88 -10.19 15.64
C LEU A 81 3.78 -9.01 15.24
N LEU A 82 3.38 -7.78 15.59
CA LEU A 82 4.18 -6.59 15.33
C LEU A 82 5.58 -6.71 15.97
N ALA A 83 5.65 -7.10 17.24
CA ALA A 83 6.90 -7.38 17.94
C ALA A 83 7.77 -8.42 17.24
N ARG A 84 7.16 -9.51 16.74
CA ARG A 84 7.90 -10.58 16.06
C ARG A 84 8.49 -10.14 14.73
N VAL A 85 7.82 -9.27 13.99
CA VAL A 85 8.29 -8.80 12.68
C VAL A 85 9.17 -7.55 12.77
N TRP A 86 9.12 -6.81 13.89
CA TRP A 86 9.83 -5.56 14.08
C TRP A 86 11.36 -5.63 13.87
N PRO A 87 12.08 -6.71 14.22
CA PRO A 87 13.52 -6.81 13.97
C PRO A 87 13.89 -6.89 12.48
N ASP A 88 12.93 -7.20 11.60
CA ASP A 88 13.14 -7.21 10.16
C ASP A 88 13.00 -5.78 9.61
N GLU A 89 14.09 -5.25 9.02
CA GLU A 89 14.14 -3.88 8.50
C GLU A 89 13.06 -3.59 7.45
N ALA A 90 12.65 -4.58 6.66
CA ALA A 90 11.60 -4.40 5.65
C ALA A 90 10.22 -4.22 6.30
N TRP A 91 9.93 -5.00 7.34
CA TRP A 91 8.71 -4.85 8.14
C TRP A 91 8.71 -3.57 8.95
N GLN A 92 9.82 -3.25 9.61
CA GLN A 92 9.97 -2.01 10.36
C GLN A 92 9.76 -0.80 9.45
N SER A 93 10.36 -0.79 8.26
CA SER A 93 10.17 0.28 7.27
C SER A 93 8.72 0.43 6.83
N ALA A 94 7.99 -0.68 6.65
CA ALA A 94 6.57 -0.65 6.29
C ALA A 94 5.64 -0.17 7.41
N LEU A 95 5.98 -0.45 8.67
CA LEU A 95 5.15 -0.18 9.85
C LEU A 95 5.46 1.14 10.56
N ARG A 96 6.72 1.56 10.54
CA ARG A 96 7.20 2.77 11.20
C ARG A 96 6.42 3.97 10.67
N ASP A 97 6.02 4.83 11.60
CA ASP A 97 5.26 6.05 11.39
C ASP A 97 3.85 5.87 10.82
N LEU A 98 3.30 4.65 10.85
CA LEU A 98 1.86 4.47 10.67
C LEU A 98 1.10 4.95 11.90
N ALA A 99 -0.04 5.59 11.65
CA ALA A 99 -1.02 5.87 12.68
C ALA A 99 -1.61 4.54 13.14
N VAL A 100 -1.56 4.30 14.45
CA VAL A 100 -2.06 3.11 15.11
C VAL A 100 -3.00 3.52 16.23
N VAL A 101 -3.97 2.65 16.49
CA VAL A 101 -5.01 2.89 17.48
C VAL A 101 -5.17 1.65 18.34
N GLY A 102 -5.21 1.87 19.65
CA GLY A 102 -5.30 0.83 20.68
C GLY A 102 -6.74 0.45 21.00
N ASP A 103 -7.03 0.30 22.30
CA ASP A 103 -8.38 0.00 22.79
C ASP A 103 -9.31 1.23 22.71
N ASP A 104 -8.74 2.45 22.79
CA ASP A 104 -9.46 3.70 22.58
C ASP A 104 -9.33 4.15 21.12
N PRO A 105 -10.43 4.25 20.35
CA PRO A 105 -10.42 4.66 18.96
C PRO A 105 -9.99 6.12 18.73
N ASP A 106 -10.12 6.96 19.75
CA ASP A 106 -9.84 8.40 19.67
C ASP A 106 -8.36 8.72 20.00
N GLU A 107 -7.64 7.77 20.61
CA GLU A 107 -6.20 7.90 20.92
C GLU A 107 -5.33 7.41 19.76
N VAL A 108 -5.12 8.30 18.79
CA VAL A 108 -4.22 8.04 17.65
C VAL A 108 -2.76 8.31 18.04
N GLY A 109 -1.87 7.38 17.68
CA GLY A 109 -0.42 7.58 17.81
C GLY A 109 0.35 7.02 16.62
N PHE A 110 1.51 7.62 16.33
CA PHE A 110 2.40 7.16 15.28
C PHE A 110 3.40 6.12 15.81
N LEU A 111 3.42 4.94 15.23
CA LEU A 111 4.25 3.82 15.68
C LEU A 111 5.75 4.10 15.49
N ARG A 112 6.51 4.04 16.57
CA ARG A 112 7.96 4.29 16.57
C ARG A 112 8.80 3.08 16.93
N ASP A 113 8.27 2.18 17.75
CA ASP A 113 8.98 0.97 18.19
C ASP A 113 8.02 -0.15 18.61
N ALA A 114 8.50 -1.38 18.61
CA ALA A 114 7.83 -2.53 19.21
C ALA A 114 8.85 -3.38 19.97
N THR A 115 8.59 -3.62 21.26
CA THR A 115 9.47 -4.44 22.10
C THR A 115 9.22 -5.93 21.87
N GLU A 116 10.17 -6.78 22.26
CA GLU A 116 10.01 -8.24 22.18
C GLU A 116 8.78 -8.76 22.96
N SER A 117 8.31 -8.04 23.98
CA SER A 117 7.14 -8.41 24.77
C SER A 117 5.80 -8.01 24.13
N GLY A 118 5.80 -7.29 23.00
CA GLY A 118 4.57 -6.79 22.38
C GLY A 118 4.13 -5.41 22.84
N GLU A 119 4.94 -4.70 23.63
CA GLU A 119 4.65 -3.29 23.95
C GLU A 119 5.02 -2.42 22.74
N LEU A 120 4.09 -1.58 22.30
CA LEU A 120 4.32 -0.63 21.21
C LEU A 120 4.67 0.74 21.79
N LYS A 121 5.67 1.38 21.23
CA LYS A 121 6.01 2.77 21.50
C LYS A 121 5.40 3.64 20.40
N VAL A 122 4.53 4.55 20.77
CA VAL A 122 3.89 5.50 19.84
C VAL A 122 4.21 6.93 20.25
N VAL A 123 4.11 7.86 19.31
CA VAL A 123 4.06 9.30 19.59
C VAL A 123 2.64 9.77 19.32
N ASN A 124 1.95 10.26 20.34
CA ASN A 124 0.59 10.79 20.20
C ASN A 124 0.61 12.18 19.54
N LEU A 125 -0.57 12.74 19.27
CA LEU A 125 -0.71 14.05 18.64
C LEU A 125 -0.27 15.22 19.54
N ASP A 126 -0.09 15.00 20.84
CA ASP A 126 0.49 15.98 21.76
C ASP A 126 2.03 15.98 21.75
N GLY A 127 2.68 15.11 20.95
CA GLY A 127 4.14 14.96 20.92
C GLY A 127 4.70 14.08 22.03
N GLU A 128 3.85 13.49 22.87
CA GLU A 128 4.27 12.62 23.95
C GLU A 128 4.53 11.20 23.45
N THR A 129 5.57 10.58 24.01
CA THR A 129 5.84 9.16 23.78
C THR A 129 4.99 8.33 24.74
N VAL A 130 4.04 7.58 24.19
CA VAL A 130 3.13 6.71 24.93
C VAL A 130 3.46 5.24 24.66
N ARG A 131 3.16 4.37 25.61
CA ARG A 131 3.32 2.92 25.49
C ARG A 131 1.95 2.26 25.42
N LEU A 132 1.72 1.47 24.38
CA LEU A 132 0.51 0.68 24.20
C LEU A 132 0.83 -0.80 24.46
N SER A 133 0.05 -1.44 25.33
CA SER A 133 0.11 -2.89 25.55
C SER A 133 -1.23 -3.62 25.37
N PRO A 134 -2.10 -3.26 24.40
CA PRO A 134 -3.30 -4.03 24.11
C PRO A 134 -2.93 -5.37 23.45
N ARG A 135 -3.88 -6.31 23.43
CA ARG A 135 -3.69 -7.60 22.72
C ARG A 135 -3.59 -7.41 21.20
N THR A 136 -4.31 -6.43 20.68
CA THR A 136 -4.37 -6.07 19.27
C THR A 136 -4.40 -4.55 19.14
N VAL A 137 -3.83 -4.03 18.06
CA VAL A 137 -4.06 -2.65 17.60
C VAL A 137 -4.69 -2.69 16.22
N THR A 138 -5.25 -1.57 15.78
CA THR A 138 -5.61 -1.40 14.38
C THR A 138 -4.65 -0.43 13.70
N LEU A 139 -4.47 -0.63 12.40
CA LEU A 139 -3.97 0.38 11.49
C LEU A 139 -5.22 0.96 10.80
N PRO A 140 -5.84 2.03 11.33
CA PRO A 140 -7.11 2.49 10.79
C PRO A 140 -6.95 2.99 9.35
N HIS A 141 -7.96 2.70 8.53
CA HIS A 141 -8.14 3.35 7.25
C HIS A 141 -8.32 4.86 7.51
N PRO A 142 -7.74 5.77 6.70
CA PRO A 142 -7.79 7.22 6.96
C PRO A 142 -9.21 7.80 7.08
N VAL A 143 -10.21 7.19 6.46
CA VAL A 143 -11.62 7.62 6.61
C VAL A 143 -12.18 7.41 8.02
N LEU A 144 -11.54 6.55 8.82
CA LEU A 144 -11.90 6.25 10.21
C LEU A 144 -11.06 7.03 11.21
N LEU A 145 -10.01 7.73 10.77
CA LEU A 145 -9.20 8.54 11.67
C LEU A 145 -10.00 9.80 12.07
N PRO A 146 -10.17 10.06 13.37
CA PRO A 146 -10.70 11.35 13.82
C PRO A 146 -9.75 12.46 13.39
N ASP A 147 -10.32 13.58 12.96
CA ASP A 147 -9.58 14.80 12.61
C ASP A 147 -8.32 14.52 11.76
N LEU A 148 -8.50 13.78 10.65
CA LEU A 148 -7.42 13.39 9.74
C LEU A 148 -6.53 14.55 9.28
N GLU A 149 -7.05 15.78 9.21
CA GLU A 149 -6.25 16.96 8.90
C GLU A 149 -5.26 17.28 10.04
N ASP A 150 -5.69 17.26 11.30
CA ASP A 150 -4.81 17.45 12.46
C ASP A 150 -3.73 16.35 12.52
N VAL A 151 -4.11 15.10 12.20
CA VAL A 151 -3.16 13.98 12.08
C VAL A 151 -2.12 14.24 10.98
N ARG A 152 -2.51 14.83 9.84
CA ARG A 152 -1.61 15.17 8.73
C ARG A 152 -0.70 16.33 9.07
N ASP A 153 -1.23 17.38 9.69
CA ASP A 153 -0.47 18.55 10.10
C ASP A 153 0.62 18.15 11.09
N PHE A 154 0.27 17.37 12.12
CA PHE A 154 1.23 16.84 13.08
C PHE A 154 2.26 15.90 12.43
N ALA A 155 1.85 15.06 11.48
CA ALA A 155 2.78 14.22 10.73
C ALA A 155 3.81 15.04 9.93
N ALA A 156 3.37 16.14 9.32
CA ALA A 156 4.25 17.07 8.62
C ALA A 156 5.26 17.74 9.57
N GLU A 157 4.81 18.19 10.75
CA GLU A 157 5.66 18.78 11.78
C GLU A 157 6.74 17.80 12.29
N LEU A 158 6.39 16.53 12.49
CA LEU A 158 7.32 15.50 12.92
C LEU A 158 8.19 14.91 11.80
N GLY A 159 8.00 15.34 10.55
CA GLY A 159 8.72 14.80 9.38
C GLY A 159 8.45 13.31 9.17
N ILE A 160 7.22 12.86 9.44
CA ILE A 160 6.78 11.48 9.28
C ILE A 160 6.79 11.09 7.80
N VAL A 161 7.33 9.90 7.51
CA VAL A 161 7.34 9.33 6.17
C VAL A 161 6.78 7.91 6.22
N GLN A 162 5.64 7.71 5.56
CA GLN A 162 4.97 6.41 5.51
C GLN A 162 5.29 5.68 4.20
N ARG A 163 5.62 4.39 4.30
CA ARG A 163 5.77 3.51 3.13
C ARG A 163 4.43 3.02 2.58
N VAL A 164 3.44 2.90 3.46
CA VAL A 164 2.03 2.70 3.11
C VAL A 164 1.37 4.07 3.08
N GLU A 165 0.62 4.37 2.02
CA GLU A 165 -0.10 5.63 1.88
C GLU A 165 -1.32 5.62 2.83
N GLN A 166 -1.12 5.77 4.15
CA GLN A 166 -2.24 5.77 5.11
C GLN A 166 -2.83 7.17 5.22
N ILE A 167 -2.14 8.13 5.83
CA ILE A 167 -2.74 9.44 6.13
C ILE A 167 -2.99 10.27 4.85
N HIS A 168 -2.19 10.04 3.79
CA HIS A 168 -2.34 10.75 2.51
C HIS A 168 -3.22 10.03 1.49
N ARG A 169 -3.72 8.82 1.81
CA ARG A 169 -4.61 8.11 0.89
C ARG A 169 -5.87 8.93 0.69
N ALA A 170 -6.23 9.12 -0.58
CA ALA A 170 -7.46 9.78 -0.96
C ALA A 170 -8.67 9.08 -0.33
N THR A 171 -9.54 9.87 0.30
CA THR A 171 -10.74 9.38 0.98
C THR A 171 -12.00 10.00 0.39
N TRP A 172 -13.08 9.22 0.39
CA TRP A 172 -14.42 9.69 0.05
C TRP A 172 -15.34 9.43 1.23
N ARG A 173 -15.99 10.48 1.73
CA ARG A 173 -17.02 10.34 2.76
C ARG A 173 -18.33 9.93 2.10
N LYS A 174 -19.02 8.95 2.70
CA LYS A 174 -20.35 8.55 2.25
C LYS A 174 -21.34 9.71 2.47
N PRO A 175 -22.05 10.19 1.43
CA PRO A 175 -23.04 11.25 1.59
C PRO A 175 -24.18 10.83 2.52
N ALA A 176 -24.71 11.80 3.27
CA ALA A 176 -25.96 11.63 3.99
C ALA A 176 -27.15 11.67 3.00
N GLY A 177 -28.26 11.02 3.36
CA GLY A 177 -29.51 11.12 2.59
C GLY A 177 -29.56 10.34 1.28
N LEU A 178 -28.74 9.31 1.12
CA LEU A 178 -28.83 8.38 -0.01
C LEU A 178 -30.24 7.74 -0.07
N ALA A 179 -30.79 7.60 -1.28
CA ALA A 179 -32.09 6.97 -1.47
C ALA A 179 -32.04 5.49 -1.00
N PRO A 180 -33.05 4.99 -0.27
CA PRO A 180 -33.03 3.63 0.30
C PRO A 180 -32.86 2.51 -0.74
N THR A 181 -33.28 2.75 -1.99
CA THR A 181 -33.20 1.78 -3.08
C THR A 181 -32.00 2.00 -4.00
N ALA A 182 -31.13 2.98 -3.71
CA ALA A 182 -29.93 3.20 -4.51
C ALA A 182 -28.94 2.06 -4.30
N THR A 183 -28.40 1.52 -5.39
CA THR A 183 -27.44 0.41 -5.38
C THR A 183 -26.16 0.69 -6.16
N GLU A 184 -26.04 1.88 -6.76
CA GLU A 184 -24.93 2.22 -7.64
C GLU A 184 -24.57 3.72 -7.58
N VAL A 185 -23.30 4.04 -7.83
CA VAL A 185 -22.80 5.40 -8.02
C VAL A 185 -22.35 5.57 -9.47
N ARG A 186 -22.81 6.63 -10.14
CA ARG A 186 -22.55 6.87 -11.57
C ARG A 186 -21.57 8.00 -11.86
N ASP A 187 -21.06 8.67 -10.83
CA ASP A 187 -20.15 9.82 -10.93
C ASP A 187 -18.91 9.56 -11.81
N TYR A 188 -18.46 8.31 -11.85
CA TYR A 188 -17.29 7.85 -12.60
C TYR A 188 -17.64 6.84 -13.72
N ALA A 189 -18.90 6.83 -14.17
CA ALA A 189 -19.34 6.03 -15.32
C ALA A 189 -19.09 6.79 -16.63
N GLY A 190 -19.04 6.05 -17.75
CA GLY A 190 -18.90 6.60 -19.10
C GLY A 190 -17.48 7.02 -19.49
N GLY A 191 -16.46 6.66 -18.71
CA GLY A 191 -15.07 6.95 -19.06
C GLY A 191 -14.62 6.07 -20.22
N VAL A 192 -14.38 6.66 -21.39
CA VAL A 192 -14.07 5.95 -22.64
C VAL A 192 -12.61 5.47 -22.68
N PHE A 193 -12.40 4.22 -23.09
CA PHE A 193 -11.08 3.61 -23.29
C PHE A 193 -10.99 2.97 -24.67
N PRO A 194 -9.82 3.02 -25.35
CA PRO A 194 -9.68 2.47 -26.70
C PRO A 194 -10.09 1.02 -26.82
N THR A 195 -9.75 0.21 -25.81
CA THR A 195 -10.12 -1.21 -25.72
C THR A 195 -10.32 -1.60 -24.27
N ARG A 196 -11.07 -2.68 -24.02
CA ARG A 196 -11.14 -3.31 -22.70
C ARG A 196 -9.77 -3.63 -22.12
N PHE A 197 -8.83 -4.13 -22.93
CA PHE A 197 -7.52 -4.54 -22.44
C PHE A 197 -6.75 -3.38 -21.81
N SER A 198 -6.88 -2.18 -22.36
CA SER A 198 -6.26 -0.97 -21.79
C SER A 198 -6.83 -0.62 -20.41
N LEU A 199 -8.14 -0.75 -20.22
CA LEU A 199 -8.81 -0.53 -18.94
C LEU A 199 -8.49 -1.64 -17.92
N ALA A 200 -8.47 -2.90 -18.35
CA ALA A 200 -8.08 -4.02 -17.50
C ALA A 200 -6.61 -3.94 -17.05
N ALA A 201 -5.70 -3.57 -17.97
CA ALA A 201 -4.29 -3.34 -17.67
C ALA A 201 -4.12 -2.19 -16.67
N ARG A 202 -4.88 -1.11 -16.83
CA ARG A 202 -4.93 -0.01 -15.84
C ARG A 202 -5.39 -0.51 -14.47
N ALA A 203 -6.50 -1.24 -14.41
CA ALA A 203 -7.03 -1.79 -13.15
C ALA A 203 -5.97 -2.64 -12.43
N THR A 204 -5.31 -3.54 -13.17
CA THR A 204 -4.26 -4.43 -12.63
C THR A 204 -3.02 -3.64 -12.20
N GLY A 205 -2.60 -2.65 -13.00
CA GLY A 205 -1.48 -1.77 -12.68
C GLY A 205 -1.72 -0.88 -11.44
N LEU A 206 -2.97 -0.62 -11.11
CA LEU A 206 -3.39 0.07 -9.88
C LEU A 206 -3.58 -0.88 -8.69
N GLY A 207 -3.38 -2.19 -8.87
CA GLY A 207 -3.51 -3.20 -7.82
C GLY A 207 -4.93 -3.76 -7.64
N TYR A 208 -5.88 -3.42 -8.51
CA TYR A 208 -7.23 -3.97 -8.47
C TYR A 208 -7.32 -5.33 -9.16
N ARG A 209 -8.23 -6.18 -8.67
CA ARG A 209 -8.50 -7.46 -9.31
C ARG A 209 -9.36 -7.25 -10.55
N VAL A 210 -9.13 -8.02 -11.60
CA VAL A 210 -10.03 -8.12 -12.74
C VAL A 210 -10.66 -9.51 -12.74
N SER A 211 -11.99 -9.57 -12.73
CA SER A 211 -12.76 -10.81 -12.76
C SER A 211 -13.95 -10.67 -13.70
N GLY A 212 -14.02 -11.51 -14.73
CA GLY A 212 -15.05 -11.43 -15.76
C GLY A 212 -15.07 -10.06 -16.44
N GLY A 213 -16.19 -9.34 -16.35
CA GLY A 213 -16.38 -7.99 -16.88
C GLY A 213 -16.11 -6.85 -15.90
N TYR A 214 -15.53 -7.14 -14.73
CA TYR A 214 -15.40 -6.16 -13.64
C TYR A 214 -13.96 -5.99 -13.17
N ALA A 215 -13.63 -4.75 -12.80
CA ALA A 215 -12.55 -4.46 -11.86
C ALA A 215 -13.14 -4.45 -10.45
N THR A 216 -12.48 -5.10 -9.48
CA THR A 216 -12.99 -5.25 -8.11
C THR A 216 -11.96 -4.89 -7.04
N CYS A 217 -12.48 -4.39 -5.92
CA CYS A 217 -11.75 -4.10 -4.69
C CYS A 217 -12.53 -4.70 -3.52
N LYS A 218 -11.95 -5.70 -2.87
CA LYS A 218 -12.55 -6.33 -1.68
C LYS A 218 -11.97 -5.72 -0.43
N VAL A 219 -12.85 -5.26 0.46
CA VAL A 219 -12.47 -4.78 1.78
C VAL A 219 -13.31 -5.46 2.85
N ARG A 220 -12.81 -5.47 4.09
CA ARG A 220 -13.61 -5.82 5.26
C ARG A 220 -13.96 -4.56 6.03
N ASP A 221 -15.25 -4.36 6.25
CA ASP A 221 -15.78 -3.22 7.00
C ASP A 221 -16.73 -3.75 8.08
N THR A 222 -16.56 -3.32 9.33
CA THR A 222 -17.34 -3.81 10.49
C THR A 222 -17.41 -5.35 10.60
N GLY A 223 -16.34 -6.04 10.22
CA GLY A 223 -16.26 -7.51 10.22
C GLY A 223 -16.92 -8.21 9.02
N ARG A 224 -17.58 -7.47 8.11
CA ARG A 224 -18.22 -8.01 6.90
C ARG A 224 -17.38 -7.73 5.66
N GLY A 225 -17.23 -8.75 4.81
CA GLY A 225 -16.61 -8.56 3.49
C GLY A 225 -17.57 -7.84 2.54
N THR A 226 -17.10 -6.76 1.92
CA THR A 226 -17.81 -6.07 0.85
C THR A 226 -16.87 -5.91 -0.34
N GLU A 227 -17.35 -6.22 -1.54
CA GLU A 227 -16.59 -6.06 -2.78
C GLU A 227 -17.19 -4.94 -3.62
N ALA A 228 -16.41 -3.87 -3.82
CA ALA A 228 -16.71 -2.83 -4.79
C ALA A 228 -16.41 -3.37 -6.20
N ALA A 229 -17.26 -3.05 -7.16
CA ALA A 229 -17.12 -3.49 -8.55
C ALA A 229 -17.43 -2.36 -9.53
N VAL A 230 -16.59 -2.22 -10.56
CA VAL A 230 -16.82 -1.33 -11.71
C VAL A 230 -16.79 -2.17 -12.97
N TRP A 231 -17.82 -2.07 -13.79
CA TRP A 231 -17.84 -2.74 -15.08
C TRP A 231 -16.78 -2.14 -16.03
N ILE A 232 -16.06 -2.99 -16.74
CA ILE A 232 -14.96 -2.63 -17.64
C ILE A 232 -15.08 -3.27 -19.04
N GLY A 233 -16.27 -3.76 -19.41
CA GLY A 233 -16.55 -4.42 -20.69
C GLY A 233 -16.48 -5.94 -20.65
N GLU A 234 -16.87 -6.61 -21.74
CA GLU A 234 -16.87 -8.08 -21.87
C GLU A 234 -15.52 -8.65 -22.35
N PRO A 235 -15.12 -9.89 -21.96
CA PRO A 235 -13.77 -10.42 -22.19
C PRO A 235 -13.34 -10.65 -23.63
N TYR A 236 -14.30 -10.63 -24.56
CA TYR A 236 -14.11 -11.13 -25.92
C TYR A 236 -14.28 -10.06 -26.99
N TYR A 237 -14.52 -8.80 -26.60
CA TYR A 237 -14.66 -7.68 -27.51
C TYR A 237 -13.44 -6.78 -27.42
N ASP A 238 -12.88 -6.44 -28.58
CA ASP A 238 -11.73 -5.52 -28.73
C ASP A 238 -12.18 -4.10 -29.11
N ASP A 239 -13.49 -3.85 -29.04
CA ASP A 239 -14.06 -2.54 -29.31
C ASP A 239 -13.80 -1.57 -28.15
N GLU A 240 -14.10 -0.30 -28.44
CA GLU A 240 -14.13 0.76 -27.45
C GLU A 240 -14.99 0.36 -26.24
N THR A 241 -14.50 0.65 -25.04
CA THR A 241 -15.22 0.34 -23.80
C THR A 241 -15.39 1.57 -22.92
N THR A 242 -16.31 1.50 -21.97
CA THR A 242 -16.56 2.56 -21.00
C THR A 242 -16.56 2.02 -19.59
N THR A 243 -16.12 2.83 -18.62
CA THR A 243 -16.33 2.51 -17.20
C THR A 243 -17.84 2.46 -16.91
N GLY A 244 -18.30 1.41 -16.26
CA GLY A 244 -19.68 1.34 -15.78
C GLY A 244 -19.89 2.07 -14.46
N ALA A 245 -21.09 1.93 -13.90
CA ALA A 245 -21.37 2.38 -12.54
C ALA A 245 -20.57 1.58 -11.51
N LEU A 246 -20.30 2.22 -10.38
CA LEU A 246 -19.72 1.58 -9.20
C LEU A 246 -20.84 0.93 -8.38
N THR A 247 -20.72 -0.37 -8.12
CA THR A 247 -21.64 -1.14 -7.28
C THR A 247 -20.88 -1.84 -6.15
N TRP A 248 -21.62 -2.32 -5.14
CA TRP A 248 -21.07 -3.12 -4.05
C TRP A 248 -21.83 -4.43 -3.90
N HIS A 249 -21.09 -5.48 -3.57
CA HIS A 249 -21.62 -6.83 -3.38
C HIS A 249 -21.16 -7.39 -2.03
N GLY A 250 -22.06 -8.13 -1.37
CA GLY A 250 -21.73 -8.89 -0.16
C GLY A 250 -20.95 -10.16 -0.49
N GLU A 251 -20.51 -10.88 0.53
CA GLU A 251 -19.77 -12.15 0.35
C GLU A 251 -20.60 -13.25 -0.35
N ASP A 252 -21.92 -13.14 -0.32
CA ASP A 252 -22.87 -14.02 -1.04
C ASP A 252 -23.10 -13.59 -2.50
N GLY A 253 -22.42 -12.54 -2.96
CA GLY A 253 -22.53 -11.97 -4.31
C GLY A 253 -23.75 -11.07 -4.52
N ARG A 254 -24.60 -10.88 -3.50
CA ARG A 254 -25.80 -10.03 -3.64
C ARG A 254 -25.42 -8.55 -3.62
N ALA A 255 -26.15 -7.76 -4.39
CA ALA A 255 -26.00 -6.31 -4.39
C ALA A 255 -26.31 -5.74 -2.99
N VAL A 256 -25.47 -4.82 -2.53
CA VAL A 256 -25.62 -4.12 -1.26
C VAL A 256 -26.22 -2.73 -1.52
N PRO A 257 -27.33 -2.35 -0.86
CA PRO A 257 -27.84 -0.99 -0.93
C PRO A 257 -26.78 0.02 -0.48
N LEU A 258 -26.69 1.17 -1.14
CA LEU A 258 -25.67 2.18 -0.82
C LEU A 258 -25.75 2.67 0.63
N THR A 259 -26.93 2.64 1.22
CA THR A 259 -27.15 2.96 2.64
C THR A 259 -26.42 2.01 3.58
N GLU A 260 -26.27 0.75 3.18
CA GLU A 260 -25.64 -0.33 3.96
C GLU A 260 -24.13 -0.47 3.71
N VAL A 261 -23.60 0.16 2.67
CA VAL A 261 -22.15 0.18 2.40
C VAL A 261 -21.43 0.92 3.52
N GLY A 262 -20.48 0.25 4.18
CA GLY A 262 -19.68 0.86 5.25
C GLY A 262 -18.71 1.94 4.74
N PRO A 263 -18.22 2.83 5.62
CA PRO A 263 -17.39 3.98 5.23
C PRO A 263 -16.09 3.61 4.53
N VAL A 264 -15.45 2.49 4.92
CA VAL A 264 -14.21 2.02 4.31
C VAL A 264 -14.49 1.46 2.91
N ALA A 265 -15.50 0.59 2.79
CA ALA A 265 -15.92 0.04 1.49
C ALA A 265 -16.37 1.12 0.51
N TRP A 266 -17.05 2.14 1.01
CA TRP A 266 -17.43 3.31 0.22
C TRP A 266 -16.18 4.04 -0.30
N SER A 267 -15.29 4.44 0.60
CA SER A 267 -14.10 5.22 0.26
C SER A 267 -13.21 4.50 -0.76
N GLU A 268 -12.99 3.19 -0.57
CA GLU A 268 -12.14 2.38 -1.43
C GLU A 268 -12.77 2.08 -2.79
N GLY A 269 -14.08 1.86 -2.83
CA GLY A 269 -14.83 1.76 -4.09
C GLY A 269 -14.75 3.04 -4.91
N MET A 270 -14.94 4.20 -4.26
CA MET A 270 -14.83 5.51 -4.91
C MET A 270 -13.40 5.78 -5.39
N ARG A 271 -12.38 5.45 -4.58
CA ARG A 271 -10.96 5.53 -4.98
C ARG A 271 -10.68 4.72 -6.24
N MET A 272 -11.18 3.48 -6.30
CA MET A 272 -11.06 2.63 -7.48
C MET A 272 -11.76 3.25 -8.70
N ALA A 273 -13.04 3.62 -8.58
CA ALA A 273 -13.81 4.18 -9.67
C ALA A 273 -13.19 5.48 -10.22
N ALA A 274 -12.77 6.39 -9.33
CA ALA A 274 -12.09 7.63 -9.69
C ALA A 274 -10.76 7.35 -10.41
N ALA A 275 -9.93 6.45 -9.88
CA ALA A 275 -8.64 6.12 -10.47
C ALA A 275 -8.78 5.46 -11.85
N LEU A 276 -9.78 4.59 -12.05
CA LEU A 276 -10.09 4.03 -13.37
C LEU A 276 -10.53 5.14 -14.32
N TYR A 277 -11.53 5.93 -13.94
CA TYR A 277 -12.08 7.00 -14.77
C TYR A 277 -11.05 8.08 -15.15
N ALA A 278 -10.06 8.34 -14.30
CA ALA A 278 -8.97 9.27 -14.60
C ALA A 278 -8.10 8.83 -15.79
N GLY A 279 -8.10 7.55 -16.17
CA GLY A 279 -7.35 7.05 -17.33
C GLY A 279 -8.09 7.12 -18.67
N ARG A 280 -9.33 7.63 -18.68
CA ARG A 280 -10.15 7.72 -19.89
C ARG A 280 -9.49 8.60 -20.95
N LYS A 281 -9.90 8.41 -22.21
CA LYS A 281 -9.64 9.38 -23.28
C LYS A 281 -10.17 10.75 -22.85
N ILE A 282 -9.32 11.77 -22.93
CA ILE A 282 -9.71 13.16 -22.77
C ILE A 282 -9.83 13.72 -24.18
N GLU A 283 -11.00 14.21 -24.56
CA GLU A 283 -11.13 14.98 -25.79
C GLU A 283 -10.32 16.27 -25.59
N GLU A 284 -9.30 16.51 -26.43
CA GLU A 284 -8.63 17.80 -26.47
C GLU A 284 -9.68 18.83 -26.89
N GLY A 285 -10.03 19.73 -25.98
CA GLY A 285 -11.09 20.70 -26.18
C GLY A 285 -10.80 21.57 -27.40
N GLY A 286 -11.77 21.62 -28.32
CA GLY A 286 -12.05 22.86 -29.04
C GLY A 286 -12.40 23.94 -28.01
N ASP A 287 -11.78 25.11 -28.19
CA ASP A 287 -11.88 26.28 -27.33
C ASP A 287 -13.33 26.62 -26.96
N ALA A 288 -13.53 26.96 -25.67
CA ALA A 288 -14.72 27.67 -25.18
C ALA A 288 -14.55 29.18 -25.35
#